data_AF-A0A535ZKB7-F1
#
_entry.id   AF-A0A535ZKB7-F1
#
_cell.length_a   1.000
_cell.length_b   1.000
_cell.length_c   1.000
_cell.angle_alpha   90.00
_cell.angle_beta   90.00
_cell.angle_gamma   90.00
#
_symmetry.space_group_name_H-M   'P 1'
#
loop_
_entity.id
_entity.type
_entity.pdbx_description
1 polymer ?
#
loop_
_entity_poly.entity_id
_entity_poly.type
_entity_poly.pdbx_seq_one_letter_code
_entity_poly.pdbx_strand_id
1 'polypeptide(L)'
;MIGNATGLGERRLVAIGICEILAGIALWFTGVRMNRDVDRRLLDPKTGQEVVVRRRHTLFWIPMQYWAPVLALIGLIVLFNGIRQ
;
A
#
# COMPACT_ATOMS: atom_id res chain seq x y z
N MET A 1 0.67 37.74 -21.60
CA MET A 1 0.58 37.21 -20.22
C MET A 1 0.15 35.76 -20.29
N ILE A 2 1.10 34.82 -20.38
CA ILE A 2 0.83 33.38 -20.27
C ILE A 2 1.63 32.95 -19.05
N GLY A 3 0.94 32.65 -17.96
CA GLY A 3 1.57 32.15 -16.74
C GLY A 3 2.27 30.82 -17.04
N ASN A 4 3.54 30.75 -16.66
CA ASN A 4 4.36 29.57 -16.39
C ASN A 4 3.58 28.28 -16.05
N ALA A 5 3.10 27.58 -17.09
CA ALA A 5 2.45 26.27 -16.98
C ALA A 5 3.38 25.18 -16.40
N THR A 6 4.69 25.38 -16.51
CA THR A 6 5.74 24.52 -15.97
C THR A 6 5.68 24.43 -14.43
N GLY A 7 5.57 25.58 -13.75
CA GLY A 7 5.56 25.62 -12.28
C GLY A 7 4.31 25.00 -11.63
N LEU A 8 3.18 24.88 -12.34
CA LEU A 8 2.00 24.18 -11.84
C LEU A 8 2.17 22.65 -11.89
N GLY A 9 2.89 22.14 -12.89
CA GLY A 9 3.22 20.72 -13.02
C GLY A 9 4.14 20.25 -11.89
N GLU A 10 5.20 21.00 -11.61
CA GLU A 10 6.17 20.70 -10.54
C GLU A 10 5.51 20.62 -9.16
N ARG A 11 4.67 21.62 -8.81
CA ARG A 11 3.92 21.64 -7.55
C ARG A 11 3.01 20.42 -7.38
N ARG A 12 2.42 19.93 -8.47
CA ARG A 12 1.57 18.74 -8.47
C ARG A 12 2.39 17.48 -8.24
N LEU A 13 3.55 17.34 -8.88
CA LEU A 13 4.43 16.17 -8.68
C LEU A 13 4.93 16.07 -7.24
N VAL A 14 5.34 17.19 -6.64
CA VAL A 14 5.73 17.23 -5.22
C VAL A 14 4.57 16.77 -4.31
N ALA A 15 3.37 17.30 -4.54
CA ALA A 15 2.19 16.90 -3.77
C ALA A 15 1.85 15.41 -3.93
N ILE A 16 1.88 14.89 -5.17
CA ILE A 16 1.63 13.47 -5.45
C ILE A 16 2.66 12.59 -4.76
N GLY A 17 3.95 12.93 -4.85
CA GLY A 17 5.03 12.16 -4.22
C GLY A 17 4.88 12.09 -2.70
N ILE A 18 4.53 13.19 -2.05
CA ILE A 18 4.24 13.22 -0.60
C ILE A 18 3.02 12.35 -0.28
N CYS A 19 1.92 12.49 -1.03
CA CYS A 19 0.71 11.70 -0.83
C CYS A 19 0.96 10.20 -0.98
N GLU A 20 1.76 9.77 -1.97
CA GLU A 20 2.08 8.36 -2.16
C GLU A 20 2.95 7.79 -1.03
N ILE A 21 3.93 8.55 -0.53
CA ILE A 21 4.73 8.11 0.61
C ILE A 21 3.83 7.90 1.84
N LEU A 22 2.92 8.84 2.12
CA LEU A 22 1.95 8.71 3.20
C LEU A 22 1.00 7.53 2.99
N ALA A 23 0.55 7.31 1.76
CA ALA A 23 -0.28 6.16 1.40
C ALA A 23 0.47 4.83 1.60
N GLY A 24 1.75 4.75 1.24
CA GLY A 24 2.62 3.60 1.49
C GLY A 24 2.76 3.31 2.98
N ILE A 25 2.98 4.34 3.81
CA ILE A 25 3.02 4.20 5.28
C ILE A 25 1.69 3.65 5.80
N ALA A 26 0.56 4.23 5.39
CA ALA A 26 -0.77 3.75 5.78
C ALA A 26 -0.97 2.28 5.35
N LEU A 27 -0.58 1.92 4.13
CA LEU A 27 -0.70 0.56 3.60
C LEU A 27 0.13 -0.45 4.38
N TRP A 28 1.30 -0.06 4.89
CA TRP A 28 2.10 -0.93 5.76
C TRP A 28 1.32 -1.31 7.01
N PHE A 29 0.81 -0.33 7.75
CA PHE A 29 0.06 -0.57 8.97
C PHE A 29 -1.23 -1.36 8.72
N THR A 30 -1.99 -0.98 7.69
CA THR A 30 -3.22 -1.70 7.30
C THR A 30 -2.91 -3.12 6.84
N GLY A 31 -1.91 -3.32 5.99
CA GLY A 31 -1.51 -4.63 5.48
C GLY A 31 -1.03 -5.58 6.57
N VAL A 32 -0.20 -5.07 7.50
CA VAL A 32 0.22 -5.84 8.68
C VAL A 32 -0.99 -6.18 9.55
N ARG A 33 -1.89 -5.22 9.80
CA ARG A 33 -3.09 -5.46 10.63
C ARG A 33 -4.00 -6.53 10.02
N MET A 34 -4.21 -6.50 8.71
CA MET A 34 -5.05 -7.44 7.97
C MET A 34 -4.43 -8.85 7.93
N ASN A 35 -3.10 -8.95 7.78
CA ASN A 35 -2.42 -10.25 7.75
C ASN A 35 -2.08 -10.82 9.13
N ARG A 36 -2.35 -10.08 10.20
CA ARG A 36 -2.20 -10.52 11.59
C ARG A 36 -3.45 -11.23 12.13
N ASP A 37 -4.49 -11.40 11.32
CA ASP A 37 -5.75 -11.99 11.78
C ASP A 37 -5.54 -13.40 12.38
N VAL A 38 -6.26 -13.64 13.48
CA VAL A 38 -6.16 -14.85 14.30
C VAL A 38 -6.73 -16.03 13.53
N ASP A 39 -5.93 -17.07 13.36
CA ASP A 39 -6.34 -18.37 12.82
C ASP A 39 -7.64 -18.82 13.50
N ARG A 40 -8.75 -18.88 12.75
CA ARG A 40 -10.03 -19.38 13.28
C ARG A 40 -10.06 -20.89 13.14
N ARG A 41 -10.07 -21.59 14.27
CA ARG A 41 -10.33 -23.03 14.34
C ARG A 41 -11.84 -23.25 14.32
N LEU A 42 -12.32 -23.94 13.30
CA LEU A 42 -13.73 -24.30 13.13
C LEU A 42 -13.84 -25.83 13.14
N LEU A 43 -14.87 -26.37 13.79
CA LEU A 43 -15.18 -27.79 13.69
C LEU A 43 -16.07 -28.02 12.47
N ASP A 44 -15.70 -28.93 11.58
CA ASP A 44 -16.55 -29.35 10.48
C ASP A 44 -17.66 -30.27 11.02
N PRO A 45 -18.94 -29.88 10.94
CA PRO A 45 -20.05 -30.65 11.48
C PRO A 45 -20.29 -31.97 10.76
N LYS A 46 -19.77 -32.19 9.54
CA LYS A 46 -19.96 -33.44 8.78
C LYS A 46 -18.92 -34.50 9.09
N THR A 47 -17.68 -34.07 9.38
CA THR A 47 -16.53 -34.97 9.54
C THR A 47 -16.00 -34.99 10.97
N GLY A 48 -16.39 -34.05 11.81
CA GLY A 48 -15.86 -33.86 13.17
C GLY A 48 -14.41 -33.38 13.19
N GLN A 49 -13.85 -32.98 12.05
CA GLN A 49 -12.46 -32.55 11.94
C GLN A 49 -12.30 -31.06 12.25
N GLU A 50 -11.15 -30.69 12.80
CA GLU A 50 -10.80 -29.29 13.07
C GLU A 50 -10.18 -28.65 11.82
N VAL A 51 -10.82 -27.61 11.28
CA VAL A 51 -10.36 -26.85 10.13
C VAL A 51 -9.83 -25.50 10.61
N VAL A 52 -8.56 -25.23 10.32
CA VAL A 52 -7.93 -23.94 10.62
C VAL A 52 -8.12 -23.01 9.42
N VAL A 53 -9.00 -22.02 9.55
CA VAL A 53 -9.20 -20.98 8.55
C VAL A 53 -8.19 -19.85 8.79
N ARG A 54 -7.22 -19.75 7.88
CA ARG A 54 -6.24 -18.66 7.85
C ARG A 54 -6.70 -17.59 6.87
N ARG A 55 -7.01 -16.38 7.36
CA ARG A 55 -7.20 -15.23 6.48
C ARG A 55 -5.83 -14.66 6.10
N ARG A 56 -5.51 -14.70 4.80
CA ARG A 56 -4.34 -14.01 4.24
C ARG A 56 -4.81 -13.05 3.17
N HIS A 57 -4.51 -11.77 3.36
CA HIS A 57 -4.79 -10.72 2.39
C HIS A 57 -3.55 -10.49 1.52
N THR A 58 -3.63 -11.02 0.29
CA THR A 58 -2.56 -10.98 -0.70
C THR A 58 -3.08 -10.46 -2.03
N LEU A 59 -2.27 -9.67 -2.74
CA LEU A 59 -2.52 -9.26 -4.12
C LEU A 59 -1.45 -9.90 -4.99
N PHE A 60 -1.85 -10.66 -6.02
CA PHE A 60 -0.95 -11.51 -6.83
C PHE A 60 -0.05 -12.39 -5.96
N TRP A 61 -0.61 -13.05 -4.93
CA TRP A 61 0.11 -13.90 -3.97
C TRP A 61 1.16 -13.18 -3.11
N ILE A 62 1.29 -11.85 -3.22
CA ILE A 62 2.18 -11.02 -2.41
C ILE A 62 1.36 -10.42 -1.24
N PRO A 63 1.78 -10.61 0.01
CA PRO A 63 1.14 -9.96 1.17
C PRO A 63 1.03 -8.44 1.00
N MET A 64 -0.14 -7.89 1.33
CA MET A 64 -0.45 -6.46 1.13
C MET A 64 0.61 -5.50 1.72
N GLN A 65 1.24 -5.86 2.84
CA GLN A 65 2.30 -5.06 3.45
C GLN A 65 3.54 -4.85 2.55
N TYR A 66 3.83 -5.75 1.60
CA TYR A 66 4.96 -5.59 0.67
C TYR A 66 4.65 -4.64 -0.49
N TRP A 67 3.40 -4.25 -0.68
CA TRP A 67 3.05 -3.19 -1.62
C TRP A 67 3.36 -1.80 -1.07
N ALA A 68 3.51 -1.65 0.26
CA ALA A 68 3.90 -0.41 0.90
C ALA A 68 5.27 0.13 0.43
N PRO A 69 6.38 -0.65 0.44
CA PRO A 69 7.65 -0.17 -0.09
C PRO A 69 7.61 0.12 -1.60
N VAL A 70 6.77 -0.58 -2.37
CA VAL A 70 6.57 -0.29 -3.80
C VAL A 70 5.96 1.10 -3.99
N LEU A 71 4.87 1.40 -3.28
CA LEU A 71 4.25 2.73 -3.29
C LEU A 71 5.18 3.82 -2.77
N ALA A 72 5.92 3.56 -1.70
CA ALA A 72 6.90 4.51 -1.19
C ALA A 72 8.01 4.80 -2.21
N LEU A 73 8.47 3.79 -2.95
CA LEU A 73 9.48 3.96 -4.00
C LEU A 73 8.95 4.80 -5.17
N ILE A 74 7.71 4.54 -5.63
CA ILE A 74 7.08 5.35 -6.68
C ILE A 74 6.94 6.79 -6.21
N GLY A 75 6.43 7.02 -5.00
CA GLY A 75 6.33 8.34 -4.40
C GLY A 75 7.66 9.08 -4.32
N LEU A 76 8.75 8.39 -3.96
CA LEU A 76 10.09 8.96 -3.90
C LEU A 76 10.64 9.35 -5.28
N ILE A 77 10.40 8.53 -6.31
CA ILE A 77 10.76 8.85 -7.70
C ILE A 77 9.97 10.08 -8.17
N VAL A 78 8.67 10.12 -7.93
CA VAL A 78 7.80 11.24 -8.33
C VAL A 78 8.21 12.52 -7.61
N LEU A 79 8.48 12.44 -6.30
CA LEU A 79 8.95 13.57 -5.50
C LEU A 79 10.30 14.10 -6.00
N PHE A 80 11.26 13.21 -6.25
CA PHE A 80 12.58 13.59 -6.74
C PHE A 80 12.51 14.29 -8.10
N ASN A 81 11.68 13.79 -9.01
CA ASN A 81 11.46 14.42 -10.31
C ASN A 81 10.79 15.80 -10.17
N GLY A 82 9.87 15.96 -9.22
CA GLY A 82 9.22 17.24 -8.94
C GLY A 82 10.13 18.29 -8.29
N ILE A 83 11.20 17.86 -7.60
CA ILE A 83 12.18 18.76 -6.95
C ILE A 83 13.33 19.15 -7.91
N ARG A 84 13.70 18.26 -8.83
CA ARG A 84 14.87 18.44 -9.70
C ARG A 84 14.62 19.35 -10.92
N GLN A 85 13.37 19.51 -11.34
CA GLN A 85 12.99 20.34 -12.50
C GLN A 85 12.83 21.81 -12.10
#